data_AF-W9IFK4-F1
#
_entry.id   AF-W9IFK4-F1
#
_cell.length_a   1.000
_cell.length_b   1.000
_cell.length_c   1.000
_cell.angle_alpha   90.00
_cell.angle_beta   90.00
_cell.angle_gamma   90.00
#
_symmetry.space_group_name_H-M   'P 1'
#
loop_
_entity.id
_entity.type
_entity.pdbx_description
1 polymer ?
#
loop_
_entity_poly.entity_id
_entity_poly.type
_entity_poly.pdbx_seq_one_letter_code
_entity_poly.pdbx_strand_id
1 'polypeptide(L)'
;MSPNAISTGTQAKQDDYLVSLEQYGLQQPSAQQKITPLDMKMPRLYGIRLVLCFPLTSVADKLQIYENLKKGLAHTVTSIPWIAGVIVSFHTKSLYRRLLIDLH
;
A
#
# COMPACT_ATOMS: atom_id res chain seq x y z
N MET A 1 43.10 0.54 -9.99
CA MET A 1 41.77 0.81 -10.59
C MET A 1 40.81 -0.20 -9.97
N SER A 2 39.87 0.25 -9.15
CA SER A 2 38.94 -0.60 -8.39
C SER A 2 37.52 -0.38 -8.92
N PRO A 3 36.74 -1.40 -9.29
CA PRO A 3 35.41 -1.20 -9.83
C PRO A 3 34.36 -1.07 -8.73
N ASN A 4 33.73 0.10 -8.71
CA ASN A 4 32.32 0.39 -8.42
C ASN A 4 31.69 -0.24 -7.17
N ALA A 5 31.65 0.57 -6.10
CA ALA A 5 30.70 0.43 -5.01
C ALA A 5 29.27 0.56 -5.57
N ILE A 6 28.52 -0.54 -5.51
CA ILE A 6 27.06 -0.50 -5.67
C ILE A 6 26.53 0.18 -4.41
N SER A 7 26.12 1.44 -4.56
CA SER A 7 25.31 2.13 -3.57
C SER A 7 23.96 1.39 -3.51
N THR A 8 23.83 0.53 -2.51
CA THR A 8 22.54 0.05 -2.05
C THR A 8 21.78 1.28 -1.58
N GLY A 9 20.86 1.75 -2.43
CA GLY A 9 19.90 2.79 -2.07
C GLY A 9 19.27 2.40 -0.74
N THR A 10 19.56 3.22 0.26
CA THR A 10 19.01 3.14 1.61
C THR A 10 17.50 2.90 1.49
N GLN A 11 17.02 1.76 2.01
CA GLN A 11 15.60 1.60 2.30
C GLN A 11 15.26 2.76 3.24
N ALA A 12 14.61 3.78 2.68
CA ALA A 12 14.10 4.88 3.46
C ALA A 12 13.19 4.26 4.53
N LYS A 13 13.48 4.54 5.79
CA LYS A 13 12.68 4.20 6.96
C LYS A 13 11.27 4.79 6.75
N GLN A 14 10.39 4.03 6.10
CA GLN A 14 9.05 4.44 5.68
C GLN A 14 7.97 4.05 6.70
N ASP A 15 8.39 3.56 7.87
CA ASP A 15 7.50 2.86 8.81
C ASP A 15 6.79 3.78 9.83
N ASP A 16 7.30 4.99 10.10
CA ASP A 16 6.78 5.78 11.24
C ASP A 16 5.46 6.54 10.96
N TYR A 17 4.99 6.60 9.69
CA TYR A 17 3.76 7.35 9.32
C TYR A 17 2.65 6.49 8.71
N LEU A 18 2.90 5.19 8.50
CA LEU A 18 1.91 4.31 7.88
C LEU A 18 1.02 3.67 8.95
N VAL A 19 -0.27 3.76 8.71
CA VAL A 19 -1.31 3.16 9.55
C VAL A 19 -1.24 1.64 9.37
N SER A 20 -1.17 0.90 10.48
CA SER A 20 -1.02 -0.56 10.47
C SER A 20 -2.36 -1.26 10.73
N LEU A 21 -2.55 -2.47 10.21
CA LEU A 21 -3.80 -3.23 10.40
C LEU A 21 -4.01 -3.64 11.85
N GLU A 22 -2.92 -3.84 12.59
CA GLU A 22 -2.92 -4.19 14.01
C GLU A 22 -3.54 -3.09 14.86
N GLN A 23 -3.40 -1.82 14.46
CA GLN A 23 -4.06 -0.68 15.13
C GLN A 23 -5.59 -0.79 15.09
N TYR A 24 -6.13 -1.58 14.17
CA TYR A 24 -7.57 -1.87 14.00
C TYR A 24 -7.94 -3.28 14.49
N GLY A 25 -6.99 -4.04 15.06
CA GLY A 25 -7.21 -5.42 15.48
C GLY A 25 -7.39 -6.41 14.32
N LEU A 26 -6.89 -6.06 13.12
CA LEU A 26 -7.02 -6.87 11.92
C LEU A 26 -5.73 -7.63 11.61
N GLN A 27 -5.87 -8.84 11.08
CA GLN A 27 -4.77 -9.60 10.50
C GLN A 27 -4.60 -9.24 9.02
N GLN A 28 -3.41 -9.47 8.48
CA GLN A 28 -3.14 -9.25 7.06
C GLN A 28 -4.01 -10.18 6.20
N PRO A 29 -4.88 -9.64 5.33
CA PRO A 29 -5.77 -10.48 4.55
C PRO A 29 -5.03 -11.13 3.36
N SER A 30 -5.37 -12.38 3.05
CA SER A 30 -4.80 -13.16 1.93
C SER A 30 -5.49 -12.90 0.59
N ALA A 31 -5.75 -11.62 0.27
CA ALA A 31 -6.41 -11.24 -0.98
C ALA A 31 -5.43 -10.69 -2.00
N GLN A 32 -5.53 -11.15 -3.24
CA GLN A 32 -4.73 -10.66 -4.36
C GLN A 32 -5.65 -10.17 -5.48
N GLN A 33 -5.45 -8.91 -5.88
CA GLN A 33 -6.16 -8.32 -7.01
C GLN A 33 -5.19 -8.14 -8.19
N LYS A 34 -5.57 -8.63 -9.38
CA LYS A 34 -4.77 -8.43 -10.58
C LYS A 34 -5.00 -7.02 -11.12
N ILE A 35 -3.91 -6.30 -11.35
CA ILE A 35 -3.91 -4.98 -11.99
C ILE A 35 -4.27 -5.15 -13.48
N THR A 36 -5.28 -4.42 -13.94
CA THR A 36 -5.74 -4.45 -15.33
C THR A 36 -4.89 -3.51 -16.21
N PRO A 37 -4.93 -3.67 -17.55
CA PRO A 37 -4.25 -2.74 -18.46
C PRO A 37 -4.72 -1.29 -18.33
N LEU A 38 -5.95 -1.05 -17.88
CA LEU A 38 -6.46 0.29 -17.59
C LEU A 38 -5.78 0.88 -16.36
N ASP A 39 -5.65 0.10 -15.29
CA ASP A 39 -4.96 0.51 -14.06
C ASP A 39 -3.49 0.85 -14.32
N MET A 40 -2.82 0.12 -15.24
CA MET A 40 -1.44 0.41 -15.65
C MET A 40 -1.30 1.73 -16.43
N LYS A 41 -2.39 2.20 -17.05
CA LYS A 41 -2.44 3.47 -17.79
C LYS A 41 -2.84 4.65 -16.90
N MET A 42 -3.28 4.40 -15.66
CA MET A 42 -3.49 5.50 -14.72
C MET A 42 -2.16 6.23 -14.55
N PRO A 43 -2.13 7.58 -14.66
CA PRO A 43 -0.93 8.33 -14.35
C PRO A 43 -0.43 7.90 -12.98
N ARG A 44 0.88 7.92 -12.74
CA ARG A 44 1.47 7.79 -11.39
C ARG A 44 1.12 9.03 -10.56
N LEU A 45 -0.18 9.31 -10.42
CA LEU A 45 -0.77 10.26 -9.51
C LEU A 45 -0.36 9.77 -8.13
N TYR A 46 0.68 10.40 -7.59
CA TYR A 46 0.95 10.40 -6.17
C TYR A 46 -0.40 10.58 -5.48
N GLY A 47 -0.79 9.59 -4.68
CA GLY A 47 -2.18 9.24 -4.34
C GLY A 47 -3.15 10.42 -4.25
N ILE A 48 -4.30 10.26 -4.91
CA ILE A 48 -5.38 11.26 -4.87
C ILE A 48 -5.69 11.59 -3.40
N ARG A 49 -5.55 12.87 -3.03
CA ARG A 49 -5.93 13.37 -1.70
C ARG A 49 -7.29 14.03 -1.80
N LEU A 50 -8.28 13.43 -1.15
CA LEU A 50 -9.62 13.99 -1.01
C LEU A 50 -9.83 14.37 0.46
N VAL A 51 -10.35 15.58 0.70
CA VAL A 51 -10.74 16.06 2.02
C VAL A 51 -12.24 16.30 2.00
N LEU A 52 -12.96 15.59 2.88
CA LEU A 52 -14.40 15.75 3.05
C LEU A 52 -14.66 16.48 4.37
N CYS A 53 -15.41 17.58 4.31
CA CYS A 53 -15.77 18.38 5.46
C CYS A 53 -17.24 18.17 5.80
N PHE A 54 -17.51 17.76 7.04
CA PHE A 54 -18.86 17.56 7.54
C PHE A 54 -19.12 18.53 8.70
N PRO A 55 -20.25 19.25 8.71
CA PRO A 55 -20.61 20.08 9.84
C PRO A 55 -20.86 19.19 11.07
N LEU A 56 -20.26 19.55 12.20
CA LEU A 56 -20.51 18.89 13.49
C LEU A 56 -21.36 19.79 14.37
N THR A 57 -22.23 19.19 15.18
CA THR A 57 -22.93 19.91 16.23
C THR A 57 -21.96 20.31 17.34
N SER A 58 -22.25 21.39 18.07
CA SER A 58 -21.37 21.88 19.15
C SER A 58 -21.22 20.89 20.31
N VAL A 59 -22.16 19.96 20.45
CA VAL A 59 -22.20 18.91 21.49
C VAL A 59 -21.60 17.59 20.98
N ALA A 60 -21.09 17.55 19.74
CA ALA A 60 -20.56 16.32 19.16
C ALA A 60 -19.34 15.81 19.93
N ASP A 61 -19.42 14.55 20.38
CA ASP A 61 -18.30 13.87 21.00
C ASP A 61 -17.28 13.41 19.94
N LYS A 62 -16.15 14.11 19.91
CA LYS A 62 -15.05 13.83 18.99
C LYS A 62 -14.46 12.43 19.19
N LEU A 63 -14.43 11.93 20.44
CA LEU A 63 -13.88 10.61 20.74
C LEU A 63 -14.80 9.53 20.17
N GLN A 64 -16.11 9.68 20.37
CA GLN A 64 -17.09 8.76 19.80
C GLN A 64 -17.05 8.74 18.27
N ILE A 65 -16.93 9.91 17.63
CA ILE A 65 -16.79 10.01 16.16
C ILE A 65 -15.54 9.26 15.69
N TYR A 66 -14.40 9.49 16.36
CA TYR A 66 -13.15 8.82 16.04
C TYR A 66 -13.28 7.29 16.15
N GLU A 67 -13.83 6.78 17.25
CA GLU A 67 -14.02 5.34 17.45
C GLU A 67 -14.97 4.72 16.42
N ASN A 68 -16.04 5.44 16.05
CA ASN A 68 -16.96 4.98 15.01
C ASN A 68 -16.30 4.94 13.63
N LEU A 69 -15.50 5.96 13.28
CA LEU A 69 -14.71 5.98 12.05
C LEU A 69 -13.71 4.83 12.01
N LYS A 70 -13.03 4.57 13.14
CA LYS A 70 -12.09 3.46 13.29
C LYS A 70 -12.77 2.11 13.04
N LYS A 71 -13.95 1.88 13.64
CA LYS A 71 -14.75 0.66 13.43
C LYS A 71 -15.24 0.53 11.98
N GLY A 72 -15.72 1.62 11.38
CA GLY A 72 -16.18 1.63 9.99
C GLY A 72 -15.05 1.31 9.00
N LEU A 73 -13.86 1.86 9.23
CA LEU A 73 -12.68 1.53 8.44
C LEU A 73 -12.28 0.06 8.58
N ALA A 74 -12.27 -0.47 9.82
CA ALA A 74 -11.97 -1.88 10.05
C ALA A 74 -12.93 -2.82 9.30
N HIS A 75 -14.24 -2.53 9.36
CA HIS A 75 -15.25 -3.26 8.60
C HIS A 75 -15.03 -3.18 7.08
N THR A 76 -14.67 -1.99 6.58
CA THR A 76 -14.41 -1.78 5.15
C THR A 76 -13.21 -2.57 4.67
N VAL A 77 -12.11 -2.57 5.43
CA VAL A 77 -10.93 -3.38 5.13
C VAL A 77 -11.25 -4.87 5.16
N THR A 78 -12.05 -5.32 6.14
CA THR A 78 -12.46 -6.73 6.23
C THR A 78 -13.29 -7.15 5.01
N SER A 79 -14.16 -6.26 4.53
CA SER A 79 -15.03 -6.53 3.38
C SER A 79 -14.31 -6.39 2.02
N ILE A 80 -13.31 -5.52 1.94
CA ILE A 80 -12.55 -5.22 0.71
C ILE A 80 -11.04 -5.31 1.03
N PRO A 81 -10.51 -6.52 1.22
CA PRO A 81 -9.20 -6.74 1.82
C PRO A 81 -8.02 -6.12 1.05
N TRP A 82 -8.09 -6.04 -0.27
CA TRP A 82 -7.00 -5.50 -1.10
C TRP A 82 -6.83 -3.98 -0.98
N ILE A 83 -7.75 -3.24 -0.35
CA ILE A 83 -7.62 -1.78 -0.16
C ILE A 83 -6.51 -1.41 0.83
N ALA A 84 -6.22 -2.29 1.79
CA ALA A 84 -5.10 -2.16 2.71
C ALA A 84 -3.83 -2.88 2.22
N GLY A 85 -3.86 -3.38 0.98
CA GLY A 85 -2.73 -4.07 0.37
C GLY A 85 -1.69 -3.12 -0.22
N VAL A 86 -0.61 -3.70 -0.71
CA VAL A 86 0.47 -2.98 -1.41
C VAL A 86 0.48 -3.34 -2.89
N ILE A 87 0.77 -2.38 -3.76
CA ILE A 87 0.92 -2.63 -5.20
C ILE A 87 2.33 -3.19 -5.44
N VAL A 88 2.41 -4.45 -5.88
CA VAL A 88 3.68 -5.12 -6.19
C VAL A 88 3.88 -5.21 -7.70
N SER A 89 5.05 -4.82 -8.18
CA SER A 89 5.46 -4.97 -9.59
C SER A 89 6.57 -6.02 -9.70
N PHE A 90 6.35 -7.03 -10.53
CA PHE A 90 7.36 -8.05 -10.82
C PHE A 90 8.11 -7.67 -12.10
N HIS A 91 9.38 -7.31 -11.99
CA HIS A 91 10.21 -7.06 -13.17
C HIS A 91 10.84 -8.37 -13.67
N THR A 92 10.30 -8.95 -14.74
CA THR A 92 10.70 -10.26 -15.30
C THR A 92 12.03 -10.24 -16.08
N LYS A 93 12.86 -9.20 -15.97
CA LYS A 93 14.09 -9.08 -16.78
C LYS A 93 15.24 -10.01 -16.35
N SER A 94 15.16 -10.67 -15.19
CA SER A 94 16.28 -11.48 -14.66
C SER A 94 16.21 -12.97 -15.02
N LEU A 95 15.03 -13.55 -15.21
CA LEU A 95 14.88 -15.00 -15.42
C LEU A 95 15.35 -15.46 -16.81
N TYR A 96 15.18 -14.64 -17.84
CA TYR A 96 15.65 -14.97 -19.19
C TYR A 96 17.17 -14.88 -19.36
N ARG A 97 17.90 -14.12 -18.53
CA ARG A 97 19.37 -14.09 -18.58
C ARG A 97 20.04 -15.27 -17.90
N ARG A 98 19.38 -15.92 -16.94
CA ARG A 98 19.92 -17.15 -16.31
C ARG A 98 19.74 -18.38 -17.19
N LEU A 99 18.56 -18.54 -17.81
CA LEU A 99 18.30 -19.66 -18.72
C LEU A 99 19.17 -19.66 -19.99
N LEU A 100 19.67 -18.49 -20.41
CA LEU A 100 20.50 -18.38 -21.62
C LEU A 100 22.00 -18.59 -21.35
N ILE A 101 22.44 -18.59 -20.08
CA ILE A 101 23.85 -18.83 -19.70
C ILE A 101 24.10 -20.32 -19.39
N ASP A 102 23.06 -21.07 -19.00
CA ASP A 102 23.18 -22.50 -18.70
C ASP A 102 23.03 -23.41 -19.96
N LEU A 103 22.99 -22.82 -21.16
CA LEU A 103 22.80 -23.56 -22.42
C LEU A 103 23.98 -23.45 -23.40
N HIS A 104 25.17 -23.12 -22.91
CA HIS A 104 26.39 -23.07 -23.73
C HIS A 104 27.61 -23.65 -23.02
#